data_AF-A0A1C7HRB5-F1
#
_entry.id   AF-A0A1C7HRB5-F1
#
_cell.length_a   1.000
_cell.length_b   1.000
_cell.length_c   1.000
_cell.angle_alpha   90.00
_cell.angle_beta   90.00
_cell.angle_gamma   90.00
#
_symmetry.space_group_name_H-M   'P 1'
#
loop_
_entity.id
_entity.type
_entity.pdbx_description
1 polymer ?
#
loop_
_entity_poly.entity_id
_entity_poly.type
_entity_poly.pdbx_seq_one_letter_code
_entity_poly.pdbx_strand_id
1 'polypeptide(L)'
;MAISMAILSGIVVSVMMVFNGQLSDLIDLYTATVLIHACGLLTMYIVLKVKHISLRDLPHASRFLYLGGVIGVFTVFFNNLTITILGASMISALGLCGQMLTSIILEQSGALGTQKQKLQPIKLVSLLIILIGIGVMLE
;
A
#
# COMPACT_ATOMS: atom_id res chain seq x y z
N MET A 1 0.10 -4.89 20.79
CA MET A 1 -1.06 -4.92 19.87
C MET A 1 -0.79 -4.23 18.54
N ALA A 2 -0.32 -2.98 18.49
CA ALA A 2 -0.07 -2.29 17.20
C ALA A 2 1.00 -2.98 16.34
N ILE A 3 2.14 -3.34 16.94
CA ILE A 3 3.24 -4.04 16.23
C ILE A 3 2.76 -5.37 15.63
N SER A 4 2.02 -6.18 16.40
CA SER A 4 1.49 -7.46 15.91
C SER A 4 0.50 -7.28 14.76
N MET A 5 -0.32 -6.22 14.77
CA MET A 5 -1.23 -5.93 13.66
C MET A 5 -0.47 -5.44 12.42
N ALA A 6 0.61 -4.69 12.59
CA ALA A 6 1.48 -4.29 11.47
C ALA A 6 2.18 -5.51 10.82
N ILE A 7 2.66 -6.45 11.63
CA ILE A 7 3.23 -7.72 11.15
C ILE A 7 2.17 -8.53 10.38
N LEU A 8 0.97 -8.65 10.94
CA LEU A 8 -0.14 -9.36 10.28
C LEU A 8 -0.50 -8.69 8.94
N SER A 9 -0.53 -7.35 8.91
CA SER A 9 -0.73 -6.60 7.66
C SER A 9 0.34 -6.93 6.63
N GLY A 10 1.61 -7.04 7.03
CA GLY A 10 2.70 -7.45 6.13
C GLY A 10 2.47 -8.83 5.53
N ILE A 11 2.08 -9.81 6.36
CA ILE A 11 1.74 -11.17 5.90
C ILE A 11 0.60 -11.14 4.86
N VAL A 12 -0.48 -10.42 5.18
CA VAL A 12 -1.64 -10.30 4.29
C VAL A 12 -1.25 -9.62 2.97
N VAL A 13 -0.40 -8.59 3.02
CA VAL A 13 0.09 -7.89 1.83
C VAL A 13 0.93 -8.83 0.95
N SER A 14 1.80 -9.66 1.52
CA SER A 14 2.58 -10.64 0.76
C SER A 14 1.69 -11.66 0.06
N VAL A 15 0.68 -12.20 0.74
CA VAL A 15 -0.30 -13.13 0.14
C VAL A 15 -1.09 -12.45 -0.98
N MET A 16 -1.57 -11.23 -0.72
CA MET A 16 -2.28 -10.41 -1.70
C MET A 16 -1.45 -10.21 -2.97
N MET A 17 -0.16 -9.85 -2.86
CA MET A 17 0.70 -9.64 -4.03
C MET A 17 0.82 -10.90 -4.89
N VAL A 18 0.98 -12.08 -4.28
CA VAL A 18 1.08 -13.35 -5.01
C VAL A 18 -0.22 -13.67 -5.72
N PHE A 19 -1.37 -13.61 -5.02
CA PHE A 19 -2.67 -13.94 -5.62
C PHE A 19 -3.06 -12.96 -6.72
N ASN A 20 -2.82 -11.66 -6.52
CA ASN A 20 -3.12 -10.63 -7.50
C ASN A 20 -2.22 -10.74 -8.74
N GLY A 21 -0.94 -11.08 -8.55
CA GLY A 21 -0.02 -11.39 -9.63
C GLY A 21 -0.49 -12.58 -10.46
N GLN A 22 -0.79 -13.70 -9.81
CA GLN A 22 -1.30 -14.91 -10.48
C GLN A 22 -2.58 -14.65 -11.29
N LEU A 23 -3.51 -13.86 -10.75
CA LEU A 23 -4.74 -13.49 -11.47
C LEU A 23 -4.44 -12.59 -12.69
N SER A 24 -3.47 -11.68 -12.57
CA SER A 24 -3.04 -10.80 -13.65
C SER A 24 -2.34 -11.57 -14.78
N ASP A 25 -1.60 -12.62 -14.43
CA ASP A 25 -0.95 -13.51 -15.40
C ASP A 25 -1.95 -14.42 -16.14
N LEU A 26 -3.03 -14.84 -15.48
CA LEU A 26 -4.03 -15.75 -16.05
C LEU A 26 -4.96 -15.06 -17.07
N ILE A 27 -5.30 -13.79 -16.84
CA ILE A 27 -6.27 -13.05 -17.66
C ILE A 27 -5.55 -11.91 -18.39
N ASP A 28 -5.34 -10.80 -17.69
CA ASP A 28 -4.48 -9.67 -18.07
C ASP A 28 -4.44 -8.67 -16.90
N LEU A 29 -3.45 -7.77 -16.92
CA LEU A 29 -3.23 -6.77 -15.86
C LEU A 29 -4.44 -5.87 -15.58
N TYR A 30 -5.10 -5.37 -16.62
CA TYR A 30 -6.16 -4.37 -16.46
C TYR A 30 -7.45 -5.02 -15.94
N THR A 31 -7.87 -6.12 -16.57
CA THR A 31 -9.07 -6.86 -16.15
C THR A 31 -8.90 -7.43 -14.74
N ALA A 32 -7.75 -8.01 -14.42
CA ALA A 32 -7.47 -8.51 -13.08
C ALA A 32 -7.52 -7.39 -12.03
N THR A 33 -6.92 -6.22 -12.32
CA THR A 33 -6.93 -5.08 -11.39
C THR A 33 -8.37 -4.62 -11.09
N VAL A 34 -9.25 -4.59 -12.09
CA VAL A 34 -10.67 -4.26 -11.89
C VAL A 34 -11.35 -5.31 -10.99
N LEU A 35 -11.15 -6.60 -11.27
CA LEU A 35 -11.77 -7.69 -10.50
C LEU A 35 -11.28 -7.72 -9.04
N ILE A 36 -9.99 -7.47 -8.80
CA ILE A 36 -9.40 -7.39 -7.46
C ILE A 36 -10.09 -6.28 -6.65
N HIS A 37 -10.26 -5.09 -7.23
CA HIS A 37 -10.91 -3.97 -6.54
C HIS A 37 -12.41 -4.17 -6.38
N ALA A 38 -13.08 -4.79 -7.36
CA ALA A 38 -14.49 -5.14 -7.26
C ALA A 38 -14.74 -6.12 -6.10
N CYS A 39 -13.87 -7.13 -5.94
CA CYS A 39 -13.93 -8.08 -4.83
C CYS A 39 -13.72 -7.40 -3.47
N GLY A 40 -12.71 -6.51 -3.37
CA GLY A 40 -12.47 -5.73 -2.16
C GLY A 40 -13.64 -4.80 -1.79
N LEU A 41 -14.21 -4.11 -2.78
CA LEU A 41 -15.39 -3.26 -2.62
C LEU A 41 -16.60 -4.07 -2.15
N LEU A 42 -16.88 -5.20 -2.79
CA LEU A 42 -17.98 -6.09 -2.42
C LEU A 42 -17.83 -6.59 -0.98
N THR A 43 -16.61 -6.99 -0.60
CA THR A 43 -16.30 -7.45 0.76
C THR A 43 -16.61 -6.37 1.80
N MET A 44 -16.12 -5.15 1.60
CA MET A 44 -16.38 -4.06 2.55
C MET A 44 -17.84 -3.61 2.54
N TYR A 45 -18.53 -3.67 1.39
CA TYR A 45 -19.96 -3.40 1.31
C TYR A 45 -20.78 -4.39 2.15
N ILE A 46 -20.44 -5.70 2.09
CA ILE A 46 -21.08 -6.72 2.93
C ILE A 46 -20.82 -6.43 4.41
N VAL A 47 -19.57 -6.09 4.79
CA VAL A 47 -19.22 -5.73 6.17
C VAL A 47 -20.07 -4.55 6.67
N LEU A 48 -20.23 -3.49 5.86
CA LEU A 48 -21.08 -2.34 6.22
C LEU A 48 -22.53 -2.78 6.48
N LYS A 49 -23.07 -3.67 5.65
CA LYS A 49 -24.44 -4.20 5.84
C LYS A 49 -24.58 -5.03 7.10
N VAL A 50 -23.65 -5.95 7.35
CA VAL A 50 -23.65 -6.81 8.55
C VAL A 50 -23.46 -5.98 9.83
N LYS A 51 -22.68 -4.91 9.78
CA LYS A 51 -22.47 -3.99 10.91
C LYS A 51 -23.51 -2.88 11.01
N HIS A 52 -24.50 -2.84 10.10
CA HIS A 52 -25.52 -1.79 10.02
C HIS A 52 -24.94 -0.36 9.96
N ILE A 53 -23.79 -0.18 9.30
CA ILE A 53 -23.13 1.12 9.17
C ILE A 53 -23.76 1.88 8.00
N SER A 54 -24.26 3.09 8.27
CA SER A 54 -24.84 3.98 7.27
C SER A 54 -23.77 4.75 6.50
N LEU A 55 -23.95 4.89 5.19
CA LEU A 55 -23.14 5.75 4.33
C LEU A 55 -23.75 7.16 4.14
N ARG A 56 -24.87 7.47 4.82
CA ARG A 56 -25.54 8.78 4.66
C ARG A 56 -24.82 9.92 5.36
N ASP A 57 -24.23 9.64 6.52
CA ASP A 57 -23.61 10.65 7.38
C ASP A 57 -22.09 10.70 7.16
N LEU A 58 -21.70 10.89 5.90
CA LEU A 58 -20.29 11.06 5.56
C LEU A 58 -19.79 12.37 6.18
N PRO A 59 -18.63 12.36 6.85
CA PRO A 59 -18.08 13.57 7.43
C PRO A 59 -17.77 14.59 6.34
N HIS A 60 -17.85 15.88 6.67
CA HIS A 60 -17.37 16.98 5.84
C HIS A 60 -15.84 16.95 5.76
N ALA A 61 -15.33 15.97 5.02
CA ALA A 61 -13.92 15.79 4.73
C ALA A 61 -13.58 16.38 3.34
N SER A 62 -12.32 16.78 3.16
CA SER A 62 -11.82 17.23 1.87
C SER A 62 -12.03 16.15 0.81
N ARG A 63 -12.56 16.51 -0.37
CA ARG A 63 -12.85 15.59 -1.47
C ARG A 63 -11.62 14.76 -1.89
N PHE A 64 -10.42 15.33 -1.72
CA PHE A 64 -9.15 14.65 -2.01
C PHE A 64 -8.90 13.41 -1.15
N LEU A 65 -9.42 13.35 0.08
CA LEU A 65 -9.26 12.18 0.95
C LEU A 65 -10.02 10.96 0.43
N TYR A 66 -11.11 11.18 -0.29
CA TYR A 66 -11.88 10.10 -0.93
C TYR A 66 -11.18 9.52 -2.16
N LEU A 67 -10.13 10.18 -2.68
CA LEU A 67 -9.29 9.64 -3.77
C LEU A 67 -8.30 8.56 -3.29
N GLY A 68 -8.30 8.21 -2.00
CA GLY A 68 -7.48 7.11 -1.49
C GLY A 68 -7.69 5.79 -2.23
N GLY A 69 -8.91 5.53 -2.70
CA GLY A 69 -9.21 4.35 -3.54
C GLY A 69 -8.45 4.36 -4.87
N VAL A 70 -8.29 5.54 -5.50
CA VAL A 70 -7.51 5.69 -6.75
C VAL A 70 -6.03 5.37 -6.49
N ILE A 71 -5.48 5.85 -5.37
CA ILE A 71 -4.09 5.54 -4.96
C ILE A 71 -3.93 4.02 -4.72
N GLY A 72 -4.93 3.37 -4.13
CA GLY A 72 -4.97 1.91 -3.96
C GLY A 72 -4.93 1.16 -5.29
N VAL A 73 -5.72 1.61 -6.28
CA VAL A 73 -5.70 1.05 -7.64
C VAL A 73 -4.31 1.12 -8.25
N PHE A 74 -3.66 2.28 -8.20
CA PHE A 74 -2.30 2.43 -8.72
C PHE A 74 -1.29 1.56 -7.97
N THR A 75 -1.44 1.40 -6.66
CA THR A 75 -0.52 0.57 -5.86
C THR A 75 -0.60 -0.90 -6.30
N VAL A 76 -1.80 -1.46 -6.43
CA VAL A 76 -1.98 -2.84 -6.91
C VAL A 76 -1.54 -2.97 -8.36
N PHE A 77 -1.84 -1.98 -9.22
CA PHE A 77 -1.43 -1.97 -10.61
C PHE A 77 0.10 -2.07 -10.77
N PHE A 78 0.85 -1.21 -10.06
CA PHE A 78 2.32 -1.24 -10.13
C PHE A 78 2.91 -2.52 -9.51
N ASN A 79 2.32 -3.03 -8.43
CA ASN A 79 2.73 -4.30 -7.85
C ASN A 79 2.54 -5.44 -8.86
N ASN A 80 1.35 -5.56 -9.46
CA ASN A 80 1.05 -6.62 -10.41
C ASN A 80 1.89 -6.51 -11.70
N LEU A 81 2.20 -5.29 -12.14
CA LEU A 81 3.07 -5.07 -13.29
C LEU A 81 4.51 -5.59 -13.06
N THR A 82 4.98 -5.54 -11.82
CA THR A 82 6.38 -5.84 -11.48
C THR A 82 6.59 -7.19 -10.79
N ILE A 83 5.52 -7.83 -10.31
CA ILE A 83 5.58 -9.06 -9.49
C ILE A 83 6.22 -10.23 -10.22
N THR A 84 5.99 -10.37 -11.51
CA THR A 84 6.56 -11.43 -12.35
C THR A 84 8.06 -11.24 -12.62
N ILE A 85 8.54 -9.99 -12.52
CA ILE A 85 9.93 -9.62 -12.79
C ILE A 85 10.75 -9.64 -11.50
N LEU A 86 10.22 -9.09 -10.42
CA LEU A 86 10.96 -8.83 -9.18
C LEU A 86 10.60 -9.79 -8.04
N GLY A 87 9.45 -10.45 -8.10
CA GLY A 87 8.93 -11.26 -7.00
C GLY A 87 8.45 -10.42 -5.80
N ALA A 88 7.70 -11.06 -4.89
CA ALA A 88 7.04 -10.37 -3.78
C ALA A 88 8.02 -9.74 -2.77
N SER A 89 9.14 -10.40 -2.50
CA SER A 89 10.14 -9.94 -1.54
C SER A 89 10.78 -8.62 -1.97
N MET A 90 11.21 -8.54 -3.23
CA MET A 90 11.89 -7.37 -3.77
C MET A 90 10.94 -6.18 -3.90
N ILE A 91 9.69 -6.41 -4.34
CA ILE A 91 8.63 -5.39 -4.35
C ILE A 91 8.36 -4.87 -2.96
N SER A 92 8.32 -5.73 -1.95
CA SER A 92 8.11 -5.31 -0.56
C SER A 92 9.25 -4.40 -0.07
N ALA A 93 10.50 -4.75 -0.38
CA ALA A 93 11.68 -3.98 0.03
C ALA A 93 11.74 -2.62 -0.68
N LEU A 94 11.58 -2.60 -2.00
CA LEU A 94 11.54 -1.36 -2.79
C LEU A 94 10.34 -0.48 -2.42
N GLY A 95 9.18 -1.10 -2.19
CA GLY A 95 7.97 -0.43 -1.72
C GLY A 95 8.17 0.24 -0.37
N LEU A 96 8.79 -0.45 0.59
CA LEU A 96 9.14 0.12 1.89
C LEU A 96 10.10 1.31 1.76
N CYS A 97 11.10 1.21 0.87
CA CYS A 97 12.01 2.32 0.57
C CYS A 97 11.26 3.55 0.03
N GLY A 98 10.39 3.35 -0.96
CA GLY A 98 9.55 4.41 -1.53
C GLY A 98 8.62 5.03 -0.48
N GLN A 99 7.93 4.21 0.31
CA GLN A 99 7.07 4.68 1.39
C GLN A 99 7.82 5.52 2.41
N MET A 100 9.03 5.10 2.79
CA MET A 100 9.85 5.81 3.76
C MET A 100 10.36 7.15 3.22
N LEU A 101 10.83 7.19 1.97
CA LEU A 101 11.21 8.42 1.28
C LEU A 101 10.04 9.41 1.22
N THR A 102 8.87 8.95 0.77
CA THR A 102 7.66 9.78 0.71
C THR A 102 7.24 10.26 2.11
N SER A 103 7.30 9.40 3.13
CA SER A 103 6.96 9.78 4.51
C SER A 103 7.84 10.91 5.03
N ILE A 104 9.15 10.85 4.77
CA ILE A 104 10.10 11.90 5.18
C ILE A 104 9.73 13.23 4.50
N ILE A 105 9.48 13.21 3.19
CA ILE A 105 9.12 14.41 2.42
C ILE A 105 7.81 15.03 2.93
N LEU A 106 6.79 14.20 3.16
CA LEU A 106 5.49 14.66 3.64
C LEU A 106 5.60 15.27 5.04
N GLU A 107 6.26 14.59 5.97
CA GLU A 107 6.46 15.11 7.34
C GLU A 107 7.30 16.38 7.38
N GLN A 108 8.33 16.52 6.54
CA GLN A 108 9.13 17.76 6.51
C GLN A 108 8.36 18.95 5.94
N SER A 109 7.55 18.69 4.91
CA SER A 109 6.74 19.73 4.26
C SER A 109 5.47 20.06 5.05
N GLY A 110 4.97 19.14 5.87
CA GLY A 110 3.63 19.22 6.48
C GLY A 110 2.51 19.04 5.45
N ALA A 111 2.82 18.47 4.28
CA ALA A 111 1.85 18.28 3.20
C ALA A 111 0.80 17.23 3.58
N LEU A 112 -0.37 17.28 2.92
CA LEU A 112 -1.48 16.34 3.10
C LEU A 112 -2.01 16.24 4.55
N GLY A 113 -1.83 17.30 5.34
CA GLY A 113 -2.28 17.34 6.74
C GLY A 113 -1.40 16.53 7.70
N THR A 114 -0.21 16.10 7.26
CA THR A 114 0.77 15.46 8.13
C THR A 114 1.35 16.46 9.13
N GLN A 115 1.68 16.00 10.33
CA GLN A 115 2.33 16.86 11.31
C GLN A 115 3.74 17.20 10.85
N LYS A 116 4.04 18.50 10.76
CA LYS A 116 5.36 18.97 10.34
C LYS A 116 6.40 18.58 11.38
N GLN A 117 7.35 17.72 11.00
CA GLN A 117 8.40 17.24 11.88
C GLN A 117 9.78 17.63 11.33
N LYS A 118 10.72 17.91 12.25
CA LYS A 118 12.13 18.06 11.87
C LYS A 118 12.68 16.71 11.43
N LEU A 119 13.54 16.71 10.41
CA LEU A 119 14.21 15.52 9.96
C LEU A 119 15.03 14.90 11.09
N GLN A 120 14.66 13.70 11.51
CA GLN A 120 15.43 12.96 12.48
C GLN A 120 16.52 12.17 11.75
N PRO A 121 17.80 12.29 12.14
CA PRO A 121 18.91 11.56 11.51
C PRO A 121 18.69 10.04 11.48
N ILE A 122 17.99 9.50 12.49
CA ILE A 122 17.67 8.07 12.56
C ILE A 122 16.85 7.59 11.35
N LYS A 123 15.96 8.42 10.78
CA LYS A 123 15.20 8.06 9.57
C LYS A 123 16.13 7.97 8.35
N LEU A 124 17.20 8.75 8.28
CA LEU A 124 18.19 8.59 7.22
C LEU A 124 18.99 7.29 7.39
N VAL A 125 19.37 6.96 8.64
CA VAL A 125 20.06 5.69 8.93
C VAL A 125 19.19 4.49 8.58
N SER A 126 17.91 4.50 8.95
CA SER A 126 16.97 3.43 8.60
C SER A 126 16.81 3.30 7.08
N LEU A 127 16.77 4.41 6.33
CA LEU A 127 16.72 4.39 4.87
C LEU A 127 18.00 3.78 4.26
N LEU A 128 19.18 4.12 4.79
CA LEU A 128 20.45 3.53 4.37
C LEU A 128 20.46 2.01 4.59
N ILE A 129 19.97 1.54 5.74
CA ILE A 129 19.87 0.10 6.03
C ILE A 129 18.95 -0.60 5.02
N ILE A 130 17.80 0.00 4.68
CA ILE A 130 16.88 -0.54 3.66
C ILE A 130 17.58 -0.62 2.30
N LEU A 131 18.31 0.43 1.90
CA LEU A 131 19.04 0.45 0.62
C LEU A 131 20.14 -0.61 0.55
N ILE A 132 20.87 -0.82 1.64
CA ILE A 132 21.86 -1.90 1.73
C ILE A 132 21.18 -3.26 1.58
N GLY A 133 20.06 -3.48 2.28
CA GLY A 133 19.27 -4.71 2.17
C GLY A 133 18.78 -4.97 0.74
N ILE A 134 18.27 -3.94 0.06
CA ILE A 134 17.87 -4.00 -1.35
C ILE A 134 19.06 -4.34 -2.24
N GLY A 135 20.24 -3.75 -1.99
CA GLY A 135 21.46 -4.05 -2.73
C GLY A 135 21.84 -5.52 -2.63
N VAL A 136 21.79 -6.10 -1.43
CA VAL A 136 22.05 -7.53 -1.20
C VAL A 136 21.00 -8.42 -1.87
N MET A 137 19.74 -7.97 -1.97
CA MET A 137 18.68 -8.73 -2.64
C MET A 137 18.75 -8.69 -4.17
N LEU A 138 19.53 -7.77 -4.75
CA LEU A 138 19.74 -7.65 -6.20
C LEU A 138 20.84 -8.56 -6.72
N GLU A 139 21.73 -9.03 -5.85
CA GLU A 139 22.79 -9.99 -6.16
C GLU A 139 22.26 -11.42 -6.20
#